data_AF-T0GR00-F1
#
_entry.id   AF-T0GR00-F1
#
_cell.length_a   1.000
_cell.length_b   1.000
_cell.length_c   1.000
_cell.angle_alpha   90.00
_cell.angle_beta   90.00
_cell.angle_gamma   90.00
#
_symmetry.space_group_name_H-M   'P 1'
#
loop_
_entity.id
_entity.type
_entity.pdbx_description
1 polymer ?
#
loop_
_entity_poly.entity_id
_entity_poly.type
_entity_poly.pdbx_seq_one_letter_code
_entity_poly.pdbx_strand_id
1 'polypeptide(L)' 'MFHADDSSLQAIRARAYKLAESGRFDGAHAIQQALIAEGWSNAGRAFQSDYMRKAISERCMAAAKVH' A
#
# COMPACT_ATOMS: atom_id res chain seq x y z
N MET A 1 4.94 -22.32 11.76
CA MET A 1 5.23 -20.89 12.00
C MET A 1 4.99 -20.13 10.69
N PHE A 2 3.77 -19.60 10.47
CA PHE A 2 3.40 -18.88 9.23
C PHE A 2 2.62 -17.57 9.48
N HIS A 3 2.32 -17.22 10.75
CA HIS A 3 1.50 -16.04 11.07
C HIS A 3 2.24 -14.70 11.06
N ALA A 4 3.57 -14.71 11.17
CA ALA A 4 4.36 -13.47 11.23
C ALA A 4 4.42 -12.74 9.87
N ASP A 5 4.46 -13.50 8.76
CA ASP A 5 4.43 -12.94 7.40
C ASP A 5 3.05 -12.33 7.13
N ASP A 6 1.97 -13.04 7.44
CA ASP A 6 0.60 -12.53 7.25
C ASP A 6 0.34 -11.26 8.08
N SER A 7 0.79 -11.22 9.34
CA SER A 7 0.65 -10.04 10.20
C SER A 7 1.45 -8.84 9.66
N SER A 8 2.66 -9.08 9.15
CA SER A 8 3.49 -8.04 8.54
C SER A 8 2.87 -7.52 7.24
N LEU A 9 2.34 -8.42 6.42
CA LEU A 9 1.63 -8.06 5.19
C LEU A 9 0.36 -7.26 5.50
N GLN A 10 -0.43 -7.67 6.50
CA GLN A 10 -1.60 -6.92 6.95
C GLN A 10 -1.23 -5.52 7.47
N ALA A 11 -0.15 -5.38 8.23
CA ALA A 11 0.34 -4.08 8.68
C ALA A 11 0.71 -3.16 7.51
N ILE A 12 1.39 -3.71 6.48
CA ILE A 12 1.71 -2.99 5.25
C ILE A 12 0.44 -2.58 4.50
N ARG A 13 -0.55 -3.48 4.39
CA ARG A 13 -1.84 -3.17 3.76
C ARG A 13 -2.54 -2.01 4.47
N ALA A 14 -2.63 -2.06 5.80
CA ALA A 14 -3.24 -1.00 6.60
C ALA A 14 -2.50 0.34 6.43
N ARG A 15 -1.16 0.32 6.40
CA ARG A 15 -0.36 1.52 6.15
C ARG A 15 -0.58 2.06 4.73
N ALA A 16 -0.57 1.18 3.73
CA ALA A 16 -0.83 1.53 2.34
C ALA A 16 -2.21 2.20 2.16
N TYR A 17 -3.23 1.71 2.86
CA TYR A 17 -4.55 2.33 2.84
C TYR A 17 -4.55 3.76 3.39
N LYS A 18 -3.92 4.00 4.55
CA LYS A 18 -3.78 5.36 5.08
C LYS A 18 -3.04 6.30 4.13
N LEU A 19 -2.01 5.80 3.44
CA LEU A 19 -1.27 6.59 2.45
C LEU A 19 -2.15 6.89 1.22
N ALA A 20 -2.91 5.92 0.74
CA ALA A 20 -3.86 6.11 -0.36
C ALA A 20 -4.96 7.13 0.00
N GLU A 21 -5.52 7.06 1.21
CA GLU A 21 -6.51 8.02 1.71
C GLU A 21 -5.95 9.44 1.85
N SER A 22 -4.64 9.58 2.03
CA SER A 22 -4.00 10.89 2.13
C SER A 22 -4.01 11.67 0.82
N GLY A 23 -4.28 11.02 -0.33
CA GLY A 23 -4.28 11.66 -1.66
C GLY A 23 -2.92 12.20 -2.13
N ARG A 24 -1.85 11.99 -1.37
CA ARG A 24 -0.50 12.50 -1.66
C ARG A 24 0.30 11.65 -2.67
N PHE A 25 -0.22 10.48 -3.01
CA PHE A 25 0.46 9.53 -3.88
C PHE A 25 -0.30 9.38 -5.18
N ASP A 26 0.43 9.19 -6.28
CA ASP A 26 -0.14 9.01 -7.62
C ASP A 26 -0.80 7.63 -7.80
N GLY A 27 -0.34 6.63 -7.05
CA GLY A 27 -0.91 5.29 -7.06
C GLY A 27 -0.11 4.28 -6.25
N ALA A 28 -0.44 3.01 -6.45
CA ALA A 28 0.14 1.90 -5.70
C ALA A 28 1.68 1.82 -5.78
N HIS A 29 2.29 2.18 -6.91
CA HIS A 29 3.74 2.16 -7.07
C HIS A 29 4.43 3.22 -6.20
N ALA A 30 3.90 4.44 -6.14
CA ALA A 30 4.41 5.50 -5.30
C ALA A 30 4.30 5.16 -3.81
N ILE A 31 3.17 4.56 -3.40
CA ILE A 31 2.96 4.07 -2.03
C ILE A 31 3.97 2.95 -1.70
N GLN A 32 4.18 1.99 -2.62
CA GLN A 32 5.16 0.94 -2.42
C GLN A 32 6.58 1.51 -2.22
N GLN A 33 7.01 2.48 -3.03
CA GLN A 33 8.32 3.11 -2.86
C GLN A 33 8.44 3.87 -1.54
N ALA A 34 7.38 4.59 -1.13
CA ALA A 34 7.36 5.27 0.16
C ALA A 34 7.48 4.29 1.33
N LEU A 35 6.76 3.16 1.27
CA LEU A 35 6.84 2.10 2.27
C LEU A 35 8.25 1.47 2.32
N ILE A 36 8.87 1.23 1.17
CA ILE A 36 10.26 0.72 1.12
C ILE A 36 11.22 1.74 1.75
N ALA A 37 11.05 3.03 1.45
CA ALA A 37 11.85 4.10 2.05
C ALA A 37 11.62 4.26 3.56
N GLU A 38 10.40 3.98 4.04
CA GLU A 38 10.05 3.93 5.47
C GLU A 38 10.64 2.69 6.19
N GLY A 39 11.24 1.74 5.46
CA GLY A 39 11.85 0.52 6.01
C GLY A 39 10.95 -0.71 5.99
N TRP A 40 9.82 -0.67 5.28
CA TRP A 40 8.95 -1.84 5.10
C TRP A 40 9.49 -2.77 4.01
N SER A 41 10.47 -3.62 4.36
CA SER A 41 11.12 -4.53 3.41
C SER A 41 10.15 -5.51 2.71
N ASN A 42 9.03 -5.83 3.35
CA ASN A 42 8.00 -6.72 2.78
C ASN A 42 6.98 -6.00 1.89
N ALA A 43 7.12 -4.69 1.64
CA ALA A 43 6.20 -3.94 0.80
C ALA A 43 6.14 -4.51 -0.63
N GLY A 44 7.28 -4.93 -1.19
CA GLY A 44 7.31 -5.59 -2.50
C GLY A 44 6.46 -6.86 -2.56
N ARG A 45 6.41 -7.65 -1.48
CA ARG A 45 5.54 -8.84 -1.39
C ARG A 45 4.07 -8.47 -1.24
N ALA A 46 3.75 -7.47 -0.41
CA ALA A 46 2.37 -7.03 -0.20
C ALA A 46 1.71 -6.52 -1.50
N PHE A 47 2.49 -5.88 -2.38
CA PHE A 47 2.06 -5.34 -3.67
C PHE A 47 2.25 -6.30 -4.86
N GLN A 48 2.62 -7.56 -4.61
CA GLN A 48 2.80 -8.56 -5.66
C GLN A 48 1.47 -9.02 -6.27
N SER A 49 0.35 -8.88 -5.54
CA SER A 49 -0.97 -9.21 -6.04
C SER A 49 -1.57 -8.06 -6.85
N ASP A 50 -1.91 -8.31 -8.11
CA ASP A 50 -2.58 -7.35 -9.00
C ASP A 50 -3.86 -6.77 -8.39
N TYR A 51 -4.63 -7.59 -7.67
CA TYR A 51 -5.83 -7.14 -6.96
C TYR A 51 -5.51 -6.04 -5.94
N MET A 52 -4.45 -6.24 -5.14
CA MET A 52 -4.01 -5.27 -4.15
C MET A 52 -3.59 -3.95 -4.81
N ARG A 53 -2.80 -4.05 -5.89
CA ARG A 53 -2.33 -2.89 -6.65
C ARG A 53 -3.51 -2.09 -7.20
N LYS A 54 -4.49 -2.78 -7.80
CA LYS A 54 -5.70 -2.14 -8.34
C LYS A 54 -6.52 -1.46 -7.23
N ALA A 55 -6.79 -2.16 -6.13
CA ALA A 55 -7.58 -1.64 -5.01
C ALA A 55 -6.94 -0.41 -4.33
N ILE A 56 -5.61 -0.35 -4.27
CA ILE A 56 -4.88 0.82 -3.77
C ILE A 56 -4.93 1.97 -4.78
N SER A 57 -4.69 1.70 -6.07
CA SER A 57 -4.76 2.73 -7.12
C SER A 57 -6.16 3.34 -7.23
N GLU A 58 -7.22 2.54 -7.16
CA GLU A 58 -8.61 3.04 -7.15
C GLU A 58 -8.88 3.95 -5.96
N ARG A 59 -8.38 3.59 -4.76
CA ARG A 59 -8.49 4.45 -3.56
C ARG A 59 -7.66 5.72 -3.67
N CYS A 60 -6.46 5.64 -4.24
CA CYS A 60 -5.61 6.82 -4.50
C CYS A 60 -6.34 7.82 -5.39
N MET A 61 -6.91 7.34 -6.50
CA MET A 61 -7.69 8.15 -7.44
C MET A 61 -8.94 8.73 -6.77
N ALA A 62 -9.63 7.94 -5.93
CA ALA A 62 -10.77 8.43 -5.17
C ALA A 62 -10.36 9.54 -4.18
N ALA A 63 -9.27 9.38 -3.44
CA ALA A 63 -8.78 10.39 -2.50
C ALA A 63 -8.29 11.66 -3.21
N ALA A 64 -7.60 11.51 -4.35
CA ALA A 64 -7.17 12.63 -5.19
C ALA A 64 -8.34 13.42 -5.78
N LYS A 65 -9.52 12.81 -5.95
CA LYS A 65 -10.73 13.50 -6.44
C LYS A 65 -11.48 14.27 -5.33
N VAL A 66 -11.25 13.92 -4.07
CA VAL A 66 -11.94 14.52 -2.91
C VAL A 66 -11.15 15.69 -2.30
N HIS A 67 -9.86 15.82 -2.66
CA HIS A 67 -8.99 16.94 -2.28
C HIS A 67 -8.99 18.03 -3.35
#